data_AF-A0A3M8T7W1-F1
#
_entry.id   AF-A0A3M8T7W1-F1
#
_cell.length_a   1.000
_cell.length_b   1.000
_cell.length_c   1.000
_cell.angle_alpha   90.00
_cell.angle_beta   90.00
_cell.angle_gamma   90.00
#
_symmetry.space_group_name_H-M   'P 1'
#
loop_
_entity.id
_entity.type
_entity.pdbx_description
1 polymer ?
#
loop_
_entity_poly.entity_id
_entity_poly.type
_entity_poly.pdbx_seq_one_letter_code
_entity_poly.pdbx_strand_id
1 'polypeptide(L)'
;MIYHINRVTMKATVTPEQIEGVLESWRNQGRSNPAIKSFVVGRDHGGDYTYGAVFVVEHLDGLFAYLTHPTTYQTDHLGLHLVERLEIFDVSDDDDPDLNAKIQELHRRRNELNPQIAGMLADVPTYTGSGVDD
;
A
#
# COMPACT_ATOMS: atom_id res chain seq x y z
N MET A 1 7.06 -7.78 13.87
CA MET A 1 7.37 -7.01 12.61
C MET A 1 6.06 -6.69 11.93
N ILE A 2 5.99 -5.63 11.13
CA ILE A 2 4.77 -5.29 10.40
C ILE A 2 4.93 -5.68 8.92
N TYR A 3 4.03 -6.53 8.45
CA TYR A 3 3.91 -6.93 7.06
C TYR A 3 2.81 -6.08 6.42
N HIS A 4 3.21 -5.02 5.74
CA HIS A 4 2.30 -4.13 5.04
C HIS A 4 1.95 -4.70 3.67
N ILE A 5 0.67 -5.01 3.46
CA ILE A 5 0.21 -5.81 2.33
C ILE A 5 -0.76 -4.98 1.49
N ASN A 6 -0.49 -4.94 0.19
CA ASN A 6 -1.39 -4.37 -0.81
C ASN A 6 -1.89 -5.48 -1.74
N ARG A 7 -3.19 -5.53 -1.98
CA ARG A 7 -3.83 -6.42 -2.95
C ARG A 7 -4.67 -5.62 -3.93
N VAL A 8 -4.48 -5.86 -5.23
CA VAL A 8 -5.12 -5.06 -6.29
C VAL A 8 -5.77 -5.88 -7.39
N THR A 9 -6.93 -5.41 -7.83
CA THR A 9 -7.56 -5.77 -9.10
C THR A 9 -7.47 -4.56 -10.00
N MET A 10 -6.81 -4.71 -11.15
CA MET A 10 -6.69 -3.62 -12.13
C MET A 10 -8.00 -3.45 -12.91
N LYS A 11 -8.31 -2.22 -13.34
CA LYS A 11 -9.44 -1.97 -14.24
C LYS A 11 -9.25 -2.75 -15.55
N ALA A 12 -10.35 -3.19 -16.16
CA ALA A 12 -10.31 -3.96 -17.41
C ALA A 12 -9.70 -3.19 -18.60
N THR A 13 -9.64 -1.86 -18.52
CA THR A 13 -9.11 -0.96 -19.55
C THR A 13 -7.59 -0.75 -19.46
N VAL A 14 -6.92 -1.24 -18.42
CA VAL A 14 -5.49 -1.01 -18.18
C VAL A 14 -4.65 -1.88 -19.11
N THR A 15 -3.65 -1.28 -19.76
CA THR A 15 -2.76 -2.03 -20.67
C THR A 15 -1.68 -2.81 -19.90
N PRO A 16 -1.11 -3.87 -20.49
CA PRO A 16 0.00 -4.60 -19.87
C PRO A 16 1.19 -3.73 -19.47
N GLU A 17 1.52 -2.71 -20.26
CA GLU A 17 2.63 -1.79 -19.98
C GLU A 17 2.35 -0.90 -18.77
N GLN A 18 1.10 -0.44 -18.62
CA GLN A 18 0.68 0.32 -17.44
C GLN A 18 0.73 -0.55 -16.18
N ILE A 19 0.27 -1.80 -16.29
CA ILE A 19 0.36 -2.77 -15.18
C ILE A 19 1.83 -2.98 -14.78
N GLU A 20 2.71 -3.27 -15.74
CA GLU A 20 4.12 -3.50 -15.42
C GLU A 20 4.78 -2.25 -14.84
N GLY A 21 4.42 -1.05 -15.31
CA GLY A 21 4.89 0.21 -14.74
C GLY A 21 4.54 0.37 -13.25
N VAL A 22 3.32 -0.01 -12.85
CA VAL A 22 2.88 0.02 -11.44
C VAL A 22 3.55 -1.09 -10.63
N LEU A 23 3.68 -2.29 -11.17
CA LEU A 23 4.38 -3.37 -10.46
C LEU A 23 5.86 -3.02 -10.25
N GLU A 24 6.49 -2.42 -11.24
CA GLU A 24 7.88 -1.99 -11.12
C GLU A 24 8.04 -0.82 -10.15
N SER A 25 7.07 0.08 -10.04
CA SER A 25 7.12 1.13 -9.02
C SER A 25 7.04 0.55 -7.61
N TRP A 26 6.21 -0.47 -7.36
CA TRP A 26 6.23 -1.23 -6.10
C TRP A 26 7.58 -1.91 -5.83
N ARG A 27 8.17 -2.57 -6.83
CA ARG A 27 9.52 -3.16 -6.66
C ARG A 27 10.56 -2.09 -6.39
N ASN A 28 10.44 -0.92 -7.01
CA ASN A 28 11.33 0.21 -6.75
C ASN A 28 11.18 0.76 -5.32
N GLN A 29 9.95 0.86 -4.80
CA GLN A 29 9.73 1.18 -3.38
C GLN A 29 10.50 0.19 -2.49
N GLY A 30 10.31 -1.11 -2.75
CA GLY A 30 10.98 -2.21 -2.03
C GLY A 30 12.50 -2.09 -1.99
N ARG A 31 13.13 -1.64 -3.09
CA ARG A 31 14.59 -1.52 -3.21
C ARG A 31 15.16 -0.22 -2.66
N SER A 32 14.41 0.88 -2.73
CA SER A 32 14.93 2.22 -2.46
C SER A 32 14.55 2.80 -1.10
N ASN A 33 13.50 2.27 -0.47
CA ASN A 33 13.04 2.74 0.81
C ASN A 33 13.81 2.06 1.96
N PRO A 34 14.60 2.79 2.75
CA PRO A 34 15.47 2.21 3.78
C PRO A 34 14.70 1.59 4.97
N ALA A 35 13.40 1.88 5.12
CA ALA A 35 12.57 1.27 6.16
C ALA A 35 12.22 -0.20 5.86
N ILE A 36 12.28 -0.60 4.58
CA ILE A 36 11.88 -1.93 4.11
C ILE A 36 13.02 -2.93 4.33
N LYS A 37 12.72 -4.03 5.03
CA LYS A 37 13.67 -5.12 5.32
C LYS A 37 13.62 -6.22 4.28
N SER A 38 12.45 -6.47 3.72
CA SER A 38 12.23 -7.37 2.60
C SER A 38 10.92 -7.04 1.91
N PHE A 39 10.78 -7.45 0.66
CA PHE A 39 9.55 -7.26 -0.10
C PHE A 39 9.32 -8.37 -1.12
N VAL A 40 8.06 -8.56 -1.51
CA VAL A 40 7.66 -9.38 -2.65
C VAL A 40 6.56 -8.67 -3.41
N VAL A 41 6.60 -8.74 -4.75
CA VAL A 41 5.61 -8.15 -5.64
C VAL A 41 5.33 -9.15 -6.76
N GLY A 42 4.06 -9.45 -7.02
CA GLY A 42 3.72 -10.41 -8.06
C GLY A 42 2.24 -10.68 -8.20
N ARG A 43 1.92 -11.74 -8.94
CA ARG A 43 0.56 -12.26 -9.12
C ARG A 43 0.04 -12.84 -7.80
N ASP A 44 -1.22 -12.55 -7.49
CA ASP A 44 -1.91 -13.16 -6.34
C ASP A 44 -2.45 -14.54 -6.76
N HIS A 45 -1.58 -15.54 -6.71
CA HIS A 45 -1.96 -16.91 -7.07
C HIS A 45 -2.85 -17.55 -6.01
N GLY A 46 -4.06 -17.97 -6.41
CA GLY A 46 -5.02 -18.64 -5.52
C GLY A 46 -5.83 -17.69 -4.64
N GLY A 47 -5.66 -16.38 -4.80
CA GLY A 47 -6.50 -15.35 -4.19
C GLY A 47 -7.49 -14.72 -5.17
N ASP A 48 -8.27 -13.77 -4.67
CA ASP A 48 -9.33 -13.08 -5.43
C ASP A 48 -8.83 -11.82 -6.17
N TYR A 49 -7.52 -11.55 -6.12
CA TYR A 49 -6.91 -10.36 -6.70
C TYR A 49 -6.04 -10.68 -7.90
N THR A 50 -5.72 -9.66 -8.70
CA THR A 50 -4.79 -9.83 -9.83
C THR A 50 -3.33 -9.84 -9.40
N TYR A 51 -2.97 -8.95 -8.47
CA TYR A 51 -1.60 -8.76 -7.99
C TYR A 51 -1.59 -8.44 -6.50
N GLY A 52 -0.45 -8.67 -5.88
CA GLY A 52 -0.18 -8.25 -4.51
C GLY A 52 1.26 -7.83 -4.31
N ALA A 53 1.46 -7.07 -3.24
CA ALA A 53 2.77 -6.71 -2.71
C ALA A 53 2.78 -6.88 -1.20
N VAL A 54 3.92 -7.31 -0.66
CA VAL A 54 4.20 -7.33 0.78
C VAL A 54 5.48 -6.55 1.01
N PHE A 55 5.45 -5.62 1.96
CA PHE A 55 6.61 -4.87 2.42
C PHE A 55 6.78 -5.09 3.92
N VAL A 56 7.95 -5.57 4.32
CA VAL A 56 8.24 -5.87 5.73
C VAL A 56 8.98 -4.70 6.35
N VAL A 57 8.43 -4.13 7.41
CA VAL A 57 9.06 -3.08 8.23
C VAL A 57 9.19 -3.55 9.67
N GLU A 58 10.18 -3.03 10.39
CA GLU A 58 10.47 -3.49 11.76
C GLU A 58 9.37 -3.07 12.75
N HIS A 59 9.03 -1.78 12.76
CA HIS A 59 8.19 -1.14 13.79
C HIS A 59 7.36 0.01 13.19
N LEU A 60 6.53 0.64 14.02
CA LEU A 60 5.67 1.77 13.64
C LEU A 60 6.43 2.95 12.99
N ASP A 61 7.62 3.29 13.49
CA ASP A 61 8.45 4.34 12.87
C ASP A 61 8.87 3.96 11.44
N GLY A 62 9.18 2.67 11.23
CA GLY A 62 9.48 2.13 9.90
C GLY A 62 8.26 2.16 8.99
N LEU A 63 7.07 1.84 9.51
CA LEU A 63 5.83 1.95 8.75
C LEU A 63 5.55 3.40 8.36
N PHE A 64 5.69 4.36 9.26
CA PHE A 64 5.47 5.76 8.92
C PHE A 64 6.50 6.30 7.91
N ALA A 65 7.77 5.91 8.06
CA ALA A 65 8.81 6.20 7.08
C ALA A 65 8.48 5.57 5.71
N TYR A 66 7.88 4.37 5.68
CA TYR A 66 7.34 3.77 4.47
C TYR A 66 6.23 4.63 3.86
N LEU A 67 5.16 4.88 4.62
CA LEU A 67 3.95 5.57 4.16
C LEU A 67 4.22 6.98 3.60
N THR A 68 5.26 7.65 4.11
CA THR A 68 5.64 9.01 3.73
C THR A 68 6.84 9.10 2.80
N HIS A 69 7.39 7.98 2.35
CA HIS A 69 8.52 7.98 1.44
C HIS A 69 8.13 8.53 0.05
N PRO A 70 9.00 9.30 -0.62
CA PRO A 70 8.69 9.84 -1.95
C PRO A 70 8.27 8.79 -2.99
N THR A 71 8.84 7.59 -2.94
CA THR A 71 8.50 6.51 -3.87
C THR A 71 7.11 5.92 -3.63
N THR A 72 6.61 6.00 -2.40
CA THR A 72 5.25 5.58 -2.04
C THR A 72 4.25 6.54 -2.68
N TYR A 73 4.43 7.85 -2.50
CA TYR A 73 3.60 8.85 -3.18
C TYR A 73 3.65 8.75 -4.71
N GLN A 74 4.85 8.54 -5.28
CA GLN A 74 4.98 8.34 -6.73
C GLN A 74 4.19 7.14 -7.23
N THR A 75 4.16 6.06 -6.46
CA THR A 75 3.40 4.86 -6.82
C THR A 75 1.91 5.09 -6.70
N ASP A 76 1.45 5.80 -5.67
CA ASP A 76 0.04 6.15 -5.53
C ASP A 76 -0.45 6.95 -6.73
N HIS A 77 0.30 7.97 -7.14
CA HIS A 77 -0.01 8.77 -8.33
C HIS A 77 -0.04 7.95 -9.61
N LEU A 78 0.91 7.01 -9.75
CA LEU A 78 0.99 6.14 -10.92
C LEU A 78 -0.14 5.10 -10.96
N GLY A 79 -0.54 4.58 -9.80
CA GLY A 79 -1.31 3.35 -9.70
C GLY A 79 -2.79 3.54 -9.37
N LEU A 80 -3.15 4.44 -8.42
CA LEU A 80 -4.49 4.44 -7.84
C LEU A 80 -5.60 4.61 -8.88
N HIS A 81 -5.40 5.47 -9.87
CA HIS A 81 -6.38 5.70 -10.94
C HIS A 81 -6.62 4.49 -11.87
N LEU A 82 -5.73 3.48 -11.83
CA LEU A 82 -5.78 2.26 -12.64
C LEU A 82 -6.43 1.08 -11.88
N VAL A 83 -6.70 1.24 -10.59
CA VAL A 83 -7.19 0.15 -9.73
C VAL A 83 -8.72 0.14 -9.66
N GLU A 84 -9.30 -1.05 -9.81
CA GLU A 84 -10.74 -1.33 -9.62
C GLU A 84 -11.02 -1.65 -8.14
N ARG A 85 -10.21 -2.55 -7.56
CA ARG A 85 -10.31 -2.97 -6.16
C ARG A 85 -8.94 -2.92 -5.48
N LEU A 86 -8.85 -2.29 -4.32
CA LEU A 86 -7.64 -2.15 -3.50
C LEU A 86 -7.94 -2.59 -2.07
N GLU A 87 -7.18 -3.54 -1.56
CA GLU A 87 -7.11 -3.86 -0.13
C GLU A 87 -5.71 -3.53 0.39
N ILE A 88 -5.64 -2.74 1.46
CA ILE A 88 -4.41 -2.44 2.19
C ILE A 88 -4.60 -2.86 3.63
N PHE A 89 -3.77 -3.77 4.11
CA PHE A 89 -3.85 -4.27 5.48
C PHE A 89 -2.47 -4.68 5.99
N ASP A 90 -2.38 -4.85 7.29
CA ASP A 90 -1.14 -5.17 7.96
C ASP A 90 -1.29 -6.48 8.74
N VAL A 91 -0.24 -7.31 8.73
CA VAL A 91 -0.12 -8.49 9.57
C VAL A 91 1.07 -8.31 10.49
N SER A 92 0.91 -8.62 11.77
CA SER A 92 1.97 -8.52 12.77
C SER A 92 1.83 -9.66 13.78
N ASP A 93 2.97 -10.10 14.30
CA ASP A 93 3.10 -11.04 15.42
C ASP A 93 3.32 -10.32 16.77
N ASP A 94 3.18 -8.99 16.78
CA ASP A 94 3.28 -8.16 17.98
C ASP A 94 1.99 -8.29 18.82
N ASP A 95 2.15 -8.56 20.11
CA ASP A 95 1.06 -8.79 21.07
C ASP A 95 0.41 -7.50 21.59
N ASP A 96 0.85 -6.33 21.14
CA ASP A 96 0.27 -5.04 21.50
C ASP A 96 -1.21 -4.92 21.05
N PRO A 97 -2.17 -4.90 21.98
CA PRO A 97 -3.60 -4.86 21.63
C PRO A 97 -4.00 -3.55 20.92
N ASP A 98 -3.19 -2.48 21.05
CA ASP A 98 -3.46 -1.18 20.45
C ASP A 98 -2.76 -1.00 19.10
N LEU A 99 -2.07 -2.02 18.58
CA LEU A 99 -1.28 -1.90 17.36
C LEU A 99 -2.10 -1.42 16.17
N ASN A 100 -3.31 -1.97 15.97
CA ASN A 100 -4.19 -1.55 14.88
C ASN A 100 -4.51 -0.04 14.99
N ALA A 101 -4.91 0.43 16.17
CA ALA A 101 -5.21 1.86 16.37
C ALA A 101 -4.00 2.76 16.08
N LYS A 102 -2.79 2.31 16.46
CA LYS A 102 -1.54 3.02 16.15
C LYS A 102 -1.25 3.05 14.66
N ILE A 103 -1.50 1.97 13.92
CA ILE A 103 -1.36 1.93 12.46
C ILE A 103 -2.38 2.86 11.77
N GLN A 104 -3.64 2.81 12.19
CA GLN A 104 -4.70 3.70 11.68
C GLN A 104 -4.31 5.17 11.82
N GLU A 105 -3.77 5.53 12.99
CA GLU A 105 -3.28 6.88 13.26
C GLU A 105 -2.16 7.32 12.30
N LEU A 106 -1.22 6.43 11.98
CA LEU A 106 -0.15 6.72 11.01
C LEU A 106 -0.70 6.97 9.61
N HIS A 107 -1.68 6.20 9.17
CA HIS A 107 -2.35 6.40 7.88
C HIS A 107 -3.12 7.74 7.84
N ARG A 108 -3.86 8.07 8.91
CA ARG A 108 -4.56 9.36 9.05
C ARG A 108 -3.56 10.51 8.96
N ARG A 109 -2.48 10.46 9.74
CA ARG A 109 -1.42 11.48 9.72
C ARG A 109 -0.79 11.64 8.34
N ARG A 110 -0.56 10.53 7.62
CA ARG A 110 -0.03 10.58 6.25
C ARG A 110 -1.02 11.24 5.28
N ASN A 111 -2.31 10.98 5.41
CA ASN A 111 -3.35 11.62 4.60
C ASN A 111 -3.47 13.11 4.89
N GLU A 112 -3.29 13.55 6.13
CA GLU A 112 -3.22 14.98 6.49
C GLU A 112 -2.01 15.68 5.88
N LEU A 113 -0.86 15.01 5.84
CA LEU A 113 0.35 15.54 5.21
C LEU A 113 0.24 15.60 3.68
N ASN A 114 -0.59 14.75 3.08
CA ASN A 114 -0.81 14.71 1.63
C ASN A 114 -2.29 14.48 1.27
N PRO A 115 -3.14 15.54 1.36
CA PRO A 115 -4.57 15.43 1.11
C PRO A 115 -4.92 14.97 -0.30
N GLN A 116 -4.02 15.17 -1.27
CA GLN A 116 -4.24 14.73 -2.64
C GLN A 116 -4.36 13.20 -2.73
N ILE A 117 -3.55 12.46 -1.96
CA ILE A 117 -3.63 11.00 -2.00
C ILE A 117 -4.90 10.49 -1.33
N ALA A 118 -5.38 11.17 -0.28
CA ALA A 118 -6.67 10.82 0.34
C ALA A 118 -7.81 10.90 -0.71
N GLY A 119 -7.80 11.93 -1.55
CA GLY A 119 -8.73 12.03 -2.69
C GLY A 119 -8.58 10.88 -3.69
N MET A 120 -7.34 10.54 -4.07
CA MET A 120 -7.10 9.43 -5.00
C MET A 120 -7.53 8.07 -4.45
N LEU A 121 -7.38 7.83 -3.14
CA LEU A 121 -7.87 6.62 -2.47
C LEU A 121 -9.40 6.57 -2.47
N ALA A 122 -10.06 7.69 -2.21
CA ALA A 122 -11.52 7.80 -2.25
C ALA A 122 -12.09 7.57 -3.67
N ASP A 123 -11.32 7.84 -4.72
CA ASP A 123 -11.70 7.60 -6.12
C ASP A 123 -11.53 6.14 -6.57
N VAL A 124 -10.94 5.27 -5.74
CA VAL A 124 -10.84 3.83 -6.05
C VAL A 124 -12.22 3.18 -5.86
N PRO A 125 -12.79 2.52 -6.89
CA PRO A 125 -14.18 2.03 -6.83
C PRO A 125 -14.49 1.09 -5.68
N THR A 126 -13.54 0.25 -5.28
CA THR A 126 -13.64 -0.59 -4.09
C THR A 126 -12.35 -0.52 -3.31
N TYR A 127 -12.33 0.26 -2.23
CA TYR A 127 -11.18 0.40 -1.34
C TYR A 127 -11.52 -0.10 0.06
N THR A 128 -10.59 -0.86 0.63
CA THR A 128 -10.60 -1.22 2.06
C THR A 128 -9.18 -1.08 2.58
N GLY A 129 -8.98 -0.33 3.66
CA GLY A 129 -7.68 -0.27 4.30
C GLY A 129 -7.57 0.80 5.37
N SER A 130 -6.39 0.87 5.98
CA SER A 130 -6.14 1.77 7.11
C SER A 130 -6.19 3.25 6.69
N GLY A 131 -6.79 4.09 7.54
CA GLY A 131 -6.87 5.55 7.41
C GLY A 131 -8.04 6.09 6.59
N VAL A 132 -9.06 5.28 6.31
CA VAL A 132 -10.41 5.73 5.95
C VAL A 132 -11.37 5.40 7.09
N ASP A 133 -12.41 6.22 7.27
CA ASP A 133 -13.43 5.97 8.29
C ASP A 133 -14.09 4.59 8.03
N ASP A 134 -14.32 3.82 9.11
CA ASP A 134 -15.04 2.53 9.08
C ASP A 134 -16.48 2.67 8.56
#